data_AF-A0A661XQT1-F1
#
_entry.id   AF-A0A661XQT1-F1
#
_cell.length_a   1.000
_cell.length_b   1.000
_cell.length_c   1.000
_cell.angle_alpha   90.00
_cell.angle_beta   90.00
_cell.angle_gamma   90.00
#
_symmetry.space_group_name_H-M   'P 1'
#
loop_
_entity.id
_entity.type
_entity.pdbx_description
1 polymer ?
#
loop_
_entity_poly.entity_id
_entity_poly.type
_entity_poly.pdbx_seq_one_letter_code
_entity_poly.pdbx_strand_id
1 'polypeptide(L)'
;MPGDNSVVALTQGVDDTETLYAAQNFDIYKTSDVITGSPPTWVNVNYNLPSSNLKRITSVAVDPNDADRVWVTLGGYVSGEKVYVLHPDDTVWTNFSEDLPNVPVHKIVYQAGGLYVGTEIGIFYTNSNVSGWIPYMNGLPAVPVYDMVIEDGFIFAGTFGRGLWKSTLFSVCPLAYALTPTGDPSNPNSTGVQRYEATLSISSTRHIVGGIGTDVIYRAGNFVRLDPGFEVKTQNEFEAKIGGCSQQ
;
A
#
# COMPACT_ATOMS: atom_id res chain seq x y z
N MET A 1 -23.18 7.13 16.55
CA MET A 1 -23.10 7.87 15.27
C MET A 1 -24.52 8.16 14.79
N PRO A 2 -24.82 9.37 14.29
CA PRO A 2 -26.14 9.67 13.74
C PRO A 2 -26.38 8.95 12.39
N GLY A 3 -27.56 8.34 12.22
CA GLY A 3 -28.06 7.85 10.92
C GLY A 3 -27.83 6.36 10.61
N ASP A 4 -28.72 5.80 9.79
CA ASP A 4 -28.72 4.40 9.29
C ASP A 4 -27.82 4.24 8.04
N ASN A 5 -26.70 4.96 8.02
CA ASN A 5 -25.77 4.96 6.89
C ASN A 5 -24.72 3.86 7.06
N SER A 6 -24.45 3.12 5.99
CA SER A 6 -23.45 2.05 5.96
C SER A 6 -22.05 2.60 6.31
N VAL A 7 -21.46 2.06 7.38
CA VAL A 7 -20.04 2.27 7.71
C VAL A 7 -19.20 1.55 6.65
N VAL A 8 -18.24 2.25 6.06
CA VAL A 8 -17.37 1.74 5.00
C VAL A 8 -15.95 1.47 5.48
N ALA A 9 -15.51 2.16 6.54
CA ALA A 9 -14.20 1.95 7.13
C ALA A 9 -14.21 2.31 8.63
N LEU A 10 -13.38 1.61 9.40
CA LEU A 10 -13.17 1.81 10.83
C LEU A 10 -11.67 1.64 11.10
N THR A 11 -11.08 2.50 11.93
CA THR A 11 -9.68 2.40 12.36
C THR A 11 -9.50 2.96 13.77
N GLN A 12 -8.45 2.50 14.45
CA GLN A 12 -8.08 2.89 15.80
C GLN A 12 -6.70 3.56 15.81
N GLY A 13 -6.49 4.51 16.71
CA GLY A 13 -5.16 5.00 17.05
C GLY A 13 -4.31 3.92 17.70
N VAL A 14 -2.99 4.00 17.48
CA VAL A 14 -2.04 3.01 18.05
C VAL A 14 -1.33 3.59 19.28
N ASP A 15 -0.93 4.85 19.19
CA ASP A 15 -0.39 5.65 20.29
C ASP A 15 -1.48 6.13 21.27
N ASP A 16 -2.71 6.32 20.78
CA ASP A 16 -3.92 6.51 21.60
C ASP A 16 -5.03 5.53 21.22
N THR A 17 -5.22 4.50 22.05
CA THR A 17 -6.24 3.48 21.83
C THR A 17 -7.67 3.93 22.17
N GLU A 18 -7.86 5.10 22.81
CA GLU A 18 -9.20 5.67 23.03
C GLU A 18 -9.73 6.36 21.77
N THR A 19 -8.85 6.68 20.82
CA THR A 19 -9.21 7.31 19.56
C THR A 19 -9.64 6.28 18.50
N LEU A 20 -10.88 6.42 17.99
CA LEU A 20 -11.41 5.69 16.84
C LEU A 20 -11.94 6.63 15.78
N TYR A 21 -11.76 6.24 14.52
CA TYR A 21 -12.39 6.87 13.36
C TYR A 21 -13.34 5.89 12.69
N ALA A 22 -14.56 6.36 12.40
CA ALA A 22 -15.54 5.63 11.62
C ALA A 22 -15.98 6.47 10.43
N ALA A 23 -15.77 5.94 9.23
CA ALA A 23 -16.21 6.57 8.00
C ALA A 23 -17.46 5.89 7.44
N GLN A 24 -18.39 6.72 7.01
CA GLN A 24 -19.50 6.40 6.12
C GLN A 24 -19.14 6.87 4.69
N ASN A 25 -20.07 6.74 3.76
CA ASN A 25 -19.83 7.16 2.37
C ASN A 25 -19.41 8.63 2.21
N PHE A 26 -19.96 9.52 3.01
CA PHE A 26 -19.79 10.98 2.85
C PHE A 26 -19.33 11.67 4.13
N ASP A 27 -19.29 10.94 5.24
CA ASP A 27 -19.06 11.47 6.56
C ASP A 27 -17.99 10.65 7.28
N ILE A 28 -17.13 11.31 8.05
CA ILE A 28 -16.18 10.68 8.96
C ILE A 28 -16.40 11.23 10.37
N TYR A 29 -16.39 10.34 11.33
CA TYR A 29 -16.58 10.65 12.74
C TYR A 29 -15.38 10.17 13.55
N LYS A 30 -15.03 10.94 14.57
CA LYS A 30 -14.01 10.62 15.56
C LYS A 30 -14.64 10.48 16.94
N THR A 31 -14.13 9.56 17.75
CA THR A 31 -14.34 9.48 19.21
C THR A 31 -12.98 9.36 19.87
N SER A 32 -12.87 9.81 21.11
CA SER A 32 -11.67 9.73 21.95
C SER A 32 -12.03 9.32 23.39
N ASP A 33 -13.15 8.60 23.59
CA ASP A 33 -13.71 8.28 24.91
C ASP A 33 -14.25 6.83 24.99
N VAL A 34 -13.74 5.92 24.16
CA VAL A 34 -14.30 4.58 23.91
C VAL A 34 -14.23 3.65 25.13
N ILE A 35 -13.27 3.86 26.04
CA ILE A 35 -12.99 2.92 27.16
C ILE A 35 -13.67 3.38 28.48
N THR A 36 -14.45 4.46 28.44
CA THR A 36 -14.96 5.15 29.65
C THR A 36 -16.15 4.44 30.35
N GLY A 37 -16.56 3.24 29.90
CA GLY A 37 -17.71 2.51 30.46
C GLY A 37 -19.07 3.17 30.19
N SER A 38 -19.08 4.28 29.44
CA SER A 38 -20.26 4.96 28.90
C SER A 38 -20.28 4.83 27.37
N PRO A 39 -21.43 5.03 26.71
CA PRO A 39 -21.47 5.07 25.26
C PRO A 39 -20.53 6.17 24.72
N PRO A 40 -19.67 5.87 23.72
CA PRO A 40 -18.72 6.85 23.20
C PRO A 40 -19.42 8.03 22.52
N THR A 41 -18.81 9.21 22.67
CA THR A 41 -19.22 10.43 22.01
C THR A 41 -18.55 10.53 20.65
N TRP A 42 -19.35 10.68 19.58
CA TRP A 42 -18.85 10.79 18.21
C TRP A 42 -19.00 12.23 17.70
N VAL A 43 -17.89 12.80 17.22
CA VAL A 43 -17.82 14.14 16.63
C VAL A 43 -17.63 14.00 15.12
N ASN A 44 -18.42 14.72 14.32
CA ASN A 44 -18.22 14.78 12.88
C ASN A 44 -16.97 15.61 12.56
N VAL A 45 -16.04 15.03 11.80
CA VAL A 45 -14.75 15.64 11.43
C VAL A 45 -14.63 15.80 9.92
N ASN A 46 -15.75 16.00 9.21
CA ASN A 46 -15.74 16.24 7.76
C ASN A 46 -15.03 17.54 7.41
N TYR A 47 -15.31 18.61 8.15
CA TYR A 47 -14.84 19.96 7.85
C TYR A 47 -15.04 20.34 6.37
N ASN A 48 -13.95 20.55 5.62
CA ASN A 48 -13.91 20.84 4.18
C ASN A 48 -13.70 19.59 3.29
N LEU A 49 -13.74 18.38 3.83
CA LEU A 49 -13.57 17.15 3.07
C LEU A 49 -14.62 17.09 1.95
N PRO A 50 -14.21 16.95 0.67
CA PRO A 50 -15.16 16.93 -0.43
C PRO A 50 -16.11 15.74 -0.34
N SER A 51 -17.41 16.01 -0.43
CA SER A 51 -18.45 14.98 -0.39
C SER A 51 -19.41 15.10 -1.59
N SER A 52 -19.54 14.00 -2.33
CA SER A 52 -20.51 13.84 -3.42
C SER A 52 -20.54 12.36 -3.82
N ASN A 53 -21.50 11.97 -4.67
CA ASN A 53 -21.53 10.60 -5.21
C ASN A 53 -20.25 10.19 -5.96
N LEU A 54 -19.46 11.15 -6.43
CA LEU A 54 -18.16 10.92 -7.09
C LEU A 54 -16.96 11.08 -6.14
N LYS A 55 -17.20 11.32 -4.85
CA LYS A 55 -16.20 11.60 -3.81
C LYS A 55 -16.61 10.88 -2.52
N ARG A 56 -16.80 9.55 -2.63
CA ARG A 56 -17.16 8.70 -1.50
C ARG A 56 -15.91 8.23 -0.78
N ILE A 57 -15.91 8.31 0.54
CA ILE A 57 -14.84 7.73 1.35
C ILE A 57 -14.84 6.21 1.12
N THR A 58 -13.66 5.63 0.89
CA THR A 58 -13.49 4.19 0.68
C THR A 58 -12.63 3.53 1.75
N SER A 59 -11.68 4.25 2.33
CA SER A 59 -10.77 3.74 3.33
C SER A 59 -10.23 4.86 4.21
N VAL A 60 -9.77 4.48 5.41
CA VAL A 60 -9.16 5.36 6.40
C VAL A 60 -7.88 4.69 6.89
N ALA A 61 -6.79 5.45 6.99
CA ALA A 61 -5.55 5.03 7.65
C ALA A 61 -5.15 6.06 8.70
N VAL A 62 -4.58 5.62 9.81
CA VAL A 62 -4.10 6.47 10.91
C VAL A 62 -2.60 6.30 11.05
N ASP A 63 -1.90 7.37 11.46
CA ASP A 63 -0.50 7.27 11.82
C ASP A 63 -0.35 6.51 13.14
N PRO A 64 0.43 5.42 13.18
CA PRO A 64 0.65 4.69 14.42
C PRO A 64 1.41 5.47 15.50
N ASN A 65 2.04 6.60 15.16
CA ASN A 65 2.74 7.45 16.14
C ASN A 65 1.96 8.72 16.50
N ASP A 66 0.79 8.94 15.88
CA ASP A 66 -0.02 10.13 16.06
C ASP A 66 -1.47 9.84 15.65
N ALA A 67 -2.30 9.44 16.61
CA ALA A 67 -3.69 9.06 16.36
C ALA A 67 -4.53 10.18 15.73
N ASP A 68 -4.10 11.44 15.85
CA ASP A 68 -4.80 12.60 15.30
C ASP A 68 -4.44 12.87 13.84
N ARG A 69 -3.39 12.24 13.32
CA ARG A 69 -3.04 12.28 11.90
C ARG A 69 -3.70 11.12 11.15
N VAL A 70 -4.66 11.46 10.29
CA VAL A 70 -5.51 10.48 9.59
C VAL A 70 -5.58 10.79 8.09
N TRP A 71 -5.59 9.75 7.27
CA TRP A 71 -5.82 9.82 5.83
C TRP A 71 -7.13 9.17 5.46
N VAL A 72 -7.77 9.70 4.42
CA VAL A 72 -8.95 9.09 3.79
C VAL A 72 -8.74 8.98 2.29
N THR A 73 -9.30 7.93 1.69
CA THR A 73 -9.33 7.75 0.24
C THR A 73 -10.71 7.99 -0.33
N LEU A 74 -10.78 8.50 -1.55
CA LEU A 74 -12.00 8.76 -2.30
C LEU A 74 -12.09 7.86 -3.55
N GLY A 75 -13.21 7.17 -3.71
CA GLY A 75 -13.40 6.11 -4.71
C GLY A 75 -13.96 6.53 -6.07
N GLY A 76 -14.06 7.82 -6.41
CA GLY A 76 -14.66 8.25 -7.68
C GLY A 76 -13.68 8.80 -8.70
N TYR A 77 -14.19 9.15 -9.88
CA TYR A 77 -13.41 9.56 -11.07
C TYR A 77 -13.15 11.08 -11.15
N VAL A 78 -12.84 11.72 -10.03
CA VAL A 78 -12.47 13.15 -9.98
C VAL A 78 -10.96 13.32 -9.93
N SER A 79 -10.36 13.85 -11.00
CA SER A 79 -8.91 14.03 -11.10
C SER A 79 -8.36 14.90 -9.98
N GLY A 80 -7.23 14.50 -9.41
CA GLY A 80 -6.59 15.23 -8.31
C GLY A 80 -7.33 15.18 -6.97
N GLU A 81 -8.42 14.41 -6.84
CA GLU A 81 -9.18 14.27 -5.60
C GLU A 81 -9.36 12.78 -5.26
N LYS A 82 -8.35 12.22 -4.57
CA LYS A 82 -8.17 10.79 -4.31
C LYS A 82 -7.80 10.50 -2.87
N VAL A 83 -6.88 11.28 -2.29
CA VAL A 83 -6.41 11.10 -0.92
C VAL A 83 -6.41 12.45 -0.23
N TYR A 84 -6.91 12.49 0.99
CA TYR A 84 -6.88 13.66 1.86
C TYR A 84 -6.28 13.28 3.21
N VAL A 85 -5.56 14.21 3.83
CA VAL A 85 -4.99 14.08 5.16
C VAL A 85 -5.57 15.15 6.08
N LEU A 86 -5.87 14.77 7.31
CA LEU A 86 -6.11 15.69 8.42
C LEU A 86 -4.90 15.58 9.35
N HIS A 87 -4.27 16.73 9.64
CA HIS A 87 -3.16 16.80 10.58
C HIS A 87 -3.67 17.03 12.01
N PRO A 88 -2.82 16.78 13.03
CA PRO A 88 -3.16 17.08 14.42
C PRO A 88 -3.52 18.55 14.59
N ASP A 89 -4.51 18.82 15.45
CA ASP A 89 -5.06 20.16 15.75
C ASP A 89 -5.68 20.92 14.57
N ASP A 90 -5.62 20.38 13.35
CA ASP A 90 -6.21 20.99 12.17
C ASP A 90 -7.72 20.76 12.13
N THR A 91 -8.41 21.71 11.50
CA THR A 91 -9.84 21.61 11.17
C THR A 91 -10.07 21.69 9.66
N VAL A 92 -9.03 21.32 8.89
CA VAL A 92 -9.02 21.39 7.42
C VAL A 92 -8.30 20.16 6.89
N TRP A 93 -8.99 19.38 6.06
CA TRP A 93 -8.42 18.33 5.24
C TRP A 93 -7.59 18.94 4.11
N THR A 94 -6.34 18.51 4.03
CA THR A 94 -5.41 18.88 2.96
C THR A 94 -5.41 17.80 1.89
N ASN A 95 -5.47 18.21 0.62
CA ASN A 95 -5.41 17.28 -0.51
C ASN A 95 -3.99 16.68 -0.61
N PHE A 96 -3.92 15.36 -0.60
CA PHE A 96 -2.70 14.55 -0.65
C PHE A 96 -2.66 13.64 -1.90
N SER A 97 -3.43 13.99 -2.93
CA SER A 97 -3.60 13.17 -4.14
C SER A 97 -2.47 13.34 -5.14
N GLU A 98 -1.84 14.52 -5.15
CA GLU A 98 -0.71 14.86 -6.02
C GLU A 98 -0.89 14.41 -7.49
N ASP A 99 -0.06 13.48 -7.95
CA ASP A 99 0.00 12.93 -9.30
C ASP A 99 -0.72 11.58 -9.46
N LEU A 100 -1.53 11.15 -8.48
CA LEU A 100 -2.33 9.93 -8.60
C LEU A 100 -3.20 9.95 -9.87
N PRO A 101 -3.22 8.85 -10.65
CA PRO A 101 -4.08 8.75 -11.82
C PRO A 101 -5.55 8.92 -11.46
N ASN A 102 -6.36 9.39 -12.43
CA ASN A 102 -7.79 9.56 -12.24
C ASN A 102 -8.56 8.22 -12.28
N VAL A 103 -8.29 7.36 -11.31
CA VAL A 103 -8.95 6.08 -11.07
C VAL A 103 -9.42 6.00 -9.61
N PRO A 104 -10.47 5.23 -9.30
CA PRO A 104 -10.88 4.94 -7.94
C PRO A 104 -9.73 4.43 -7.07
N VAL A 105 -9.64 4.96 -5.85
CA VAL A 105 -8.82 4.40 -4.76
C VAL A 105 -9.76 3.67 -3.81
N HIS A 106 -9.44 2.43 -3.47
CA HIS A 106 -10.28 1.55 -2.65
C HIS A 106 -9.75 1.34 -1.25
N LYS A 107 -8.43 1.34 -1.09
CA LYS A 107 -7.76 1.03 0.18
C LYS A 107 -6.54 1.90 0.36
N ILE A 108 -6.28 2.32 1.59
CA ILE A 108 -5.01 2.91 2.01
C ILE A 108 -4.46 2.13 3.22
N VAL A 109 -3.15 1.95 3.26
CA VAL A 109 -2.42 1.41 4.42
C VAL A 109 -1.15 2.22 4.66
N TYR A 110 -0.83 2.44 5.94
CA TYR A 110 0.38 3.14 6.38
C TYR A 110 1.44 2.14 6.81
N GLN A 111 2.71 2.44 6.50
CA GLN A 111 3.85 1.68 7.00
C GLN A 111 5.10 2.55 7.07
N ALA A 112 5.64 2.74 8.28
CA ALA A 112 6.94 3.35 8.55
C ALA A 112 7.23 4.65 7.77
N GLY A 113 6.25 5.57 7.73
CA GLY A 113 6.37 6.85 7.03
C GLY A 113 5.99 6.82 5.55
N GLY A 114 5.60 5.66 5.01
CA GLY A 114 5.06 5.50 3.66
C GLY A 114 3.58 5.11 3.65
N LEU A 115 2.92 5.39 2.53
CA LEU A 115 1.53 5.04 2.27
C LEU A 115 1.44 4.20 0.99
N TYR A 116 0.60 3.17 1.04
CA TYR A 116 0.22 2.41 -0.14
C TYR A 116 -1.26 2.63 -0.41
N VAL A 117 -1.62 2.83 -1.67
CA VAL A 117 -3.01 2.92 -2.10
C VAL A 117 -3.34 1.87 -3.15
N GLY A 118 -4.41 1.12 -2.90
CA GLY A 118 -4.97 0.14 -3.82
C GLY A 118 -5.97 0.81 -4.74
N THR A 119 -5.77 0.67 -6.05
CA THR A 119 -6.57 1.35 -7.09
C THR A 119 -7.14 0.37 -8.10
N GLU A 120 -7.92 0.84 -9.07
CA GLU A 120 -8.38 0.03 -10.22
C GLU A 120 -7.25 -0.50 -11.13
N ILE A 121 -6.02 0.03 -11.02
CA ILE A 121 -4.90 -0.32 -11.91
C ILE A 121 -3.68 -0.84 -11.15
N GLY A 122 -3.85 -1.26 -9.90
CA GLY A 122 -2.79 -1.79 -9.04
C GLY A 122 -2.51 -0.90 -7.83
N ILE A 123 -1.34 -1.06 -7.24
CA ILE A 123 -0.93 -0.32 -6.04
C ILE A 123 -0.04 0.86 -6.42
N PHE A 124 -0.20 1.98 -5.73
CA PHE A 124 0.75 3.10 -5.74
C PHE A 124 1.34 3.31 -4.35
N TYR A 125 2.55 3.83 -4.28
CA TYR A 125 3.28 4.10 -3.05
C TYR A 125 3.80 5.53 -3.01
N THR A 126 3.81 6.14 -1.83
CA THR A 126 4.50 7.41 -1.58
C THR A 126 5.14 7.44 -0.19
N ASN A 127 6.19 8.23 -0.02
CA ASN A 127 6.79 8.64 1.24
C ASN A 127 7.61 9.93 1.04
N SER A 128 8.27 10.41 2.09
CA SER A 128 9.13 11.61 2.02
C SER A 128 10.37 11.49 1.13
N ASN A 129 10.73 10.29 0.66
CA ASN A 129 11.92 10.03 -0.14
C ASN A 129 11.63 9.86 -1.64
N VAL A 130 10.36 9.79 -2.04
CA VAL A 130 9.93 9.72 -3.44
C VAL A 130 9.17 10.98 -3.81
N SER A 131 9.21 11.35 -5.09
CA SER A 131 8.46 12.49 -5.60
C SER A 131 7.11 12.01 -6.10
N GLY A 132 6.03 12.30 -5.37
CA GLY A 132 4.69 11.87 -5.78
C GLY A 132 4.34 10.44 -5.40
N TRP A 133 3.36 9.91 -6.11
CA TRP A 133 2.90 8.53 -6.03
C TRP A 133 3.49 7.72 -7.18
N ILE A 134 4.34 6.76 -6.83
CA ILE A 134 4.96 5.87 -7.81
C ILE A 134 4.21 4.53 -7.90
N PRO A 135 4.11 3.89 -9.08
CA PRO A 135 3.52 2.57 -9.20
C PRO A 135 4.29 1.52 -8.37
N TYR A 136 3.57 0.78 -7.53
CA TYR A 136 4.12 -0.32 -6.75
C TYR A 136 3.65 -1.67 -7.32
N MET A 137 4.47 -2.24 -8.21
CA MET A 137 4.10 -3.42 -9.03
C MET A 137 5.01 -4.62 -8.81
N ASN A 138 5.86 -4.61 -7.78
CA ASN A 138 6.81 -5.69 -7.55
C ASN A 138 6.06 -6.96 -7.11
N GLY A 139 6.02 -8.01 -7.94
CA GLY A 139 5.32 -9.25 -7.63
C GLY A 139 3.80 -9.13 -7.55
N LEU A 140 3.24 -8.05 -8.10
CA LEU A 140 1.82 -7.74 -8.07
C LEU A 140 1.27 -7.55 -9.49
N PRO A 141 0.04 -8.01 -9.76
CA PRO A 141 -0.64 -7.78 -11.03
C PRO A 141 -1.19 -6.36 -11.12
N ALA A 142 -1.20 -5.80 -12.33
CA ALA A 142 -1.88 -4.53 -12.64
C ALA A 142 -3.40 -4.75 -12.80
N VAL A 143 -4.09 -4.97 -11.69
CA VAL A 143 -5.56 -5.17 -11.61
C VAL A 143 -6.14 -4.40 -10.43
N PRO A 144 -7.48 -4.27 -10.33
CA PRO A 144 -8.09 -3.62 -9.18
C PRO A 144 -7.71 -4.30 -7.85
N VAL A 145 -7.25 -3.48 -6.90
CA VAL A 145 -6.90 -3.89 -5.53
C VAL A 145 -7.94 -3.30 -4.57
N TYR A 146 -8.76 -4.16 -3.98
CA TYR A 146 -9.86 -3.75 -3.10
C TYR A 146 -9.49 -3.75 -1.63
N ASP A 147 -8.54 -4.61 -1.23
CA ASP A 147 -8.10 -4.67 0.16
C ASP A 147 -6.60 -4.91 0.24
N MET A 148 -6.00 -4.41 1.32
CA MET A 148 -4.58 -4.50 1.60
C MET A 148 -4.36 -4.55 3.11
N VAL A 149 -3.35 -5.33 3.52
CA VAL A 149 -2.83 -5.35 4.88
C VAL A 149 -1.31 -5.47 4.85
N ILE A 150 -0.65 -4.85 5.82
CA ILE A 150 0.80 -4.97 6.01
C ILE A 150 1.04 -5.73 7.31
N GLU A 151 1.79 -6.81 7.21
CA GLU A 151 2.13 -7.68 8.35
C GLU A 151 3.50 -8.34 8.09
N ASP A 152 4.32 -8.45 9.13
CA ASP A 152 5.64 -9.10 9.09
C ASP A 152 6.56 -8.64 7.94
N GLY A 153 6.50 -7.35 7.58
CA GLY A 153 7.34 -6.77 6.51
C GLY A 153 6.87 -7.11 5.09
N PHE A 154 5.64 -7.57 4.93
CA PHE A 154 5.02 -7.84 3.64
C PHE A 154 3.71 -7.06 3.49
N ILE A 155 3.37 -6.74 2.24
CA ILE A 155 2.03 -6.29 1.87
C ILE A 155 1.26 -7.45 1.25
N PHE A 156 0.05 -7.68 1.73
CA PHE A 156 -0.91 -8.61 1.15
C PHE A 156 -2.00 -7.82 0.45
N ALA A 157 -2.36 -8.22 -0.77
CA ALA A 157 -3.32 -7.49 -1.61
C ALA A 157 -4.44 -8.43 -2.08
N GLY A 158 -5.68 -8.08 -1.71
CA GLY A 158 -6.91 -8.69 -2.22
C GLY A 158 -7.31 -8.05 -3.54
N THR A 159 -7.22 -8.81 -4.62
CA THR A 159 -7.46 -8.30 -5.99
C THR A 159 -8.81 -8.74 -6.54
N PHE A 160 -9.36 -7.96 -7.47
CA PHE A 160 -10.53 -8.39 -8.22
C PHE A 160 -10.18 -9.50 -9.21
N GLY A 161 -10.80 -10.67 -9.06
CA GLY A 161 -10.71 -11.77 -10.01
C GLY A 161 -9.36 -12.52 -10.07
N ARG A 162 -8.35 -12.11 -9.30
CA ARG A 162 -7.03 -12.77 -9.23
C ARG A 162 -6.64 -13.25 -7.84
N GLY A 163 -7.54 -13.18 -6.86
CA GLY A 163 -7.31 -13.71 -5.52
C GLY A 163 -6.37 -12.86 -4.66
N LEU A 164 -5.62 -13.53 -3.77
CA LEU A 164 -4.73 -12.91 -2.79
C LEU A 164 -3.28 -12.94 -3.29
N TRP A 165 -2.60 -11.81 -3.13
CA TRP A 165 -1.22 -11.59 -3.53
C TRP A 165 -0.36 -11.17 -2.35
N LYS A 166 0.94 -11.44 -2.42
CA LYS A 166 1.92 -11.08 -1.40
C LYS A 166 3.13 -10.42 -2.08
N SER A 167 3.57 -9.29 -1.56
CA SER A 167 4.83 -8.66 -1.94
C SER A 167 5.61 -8.16 -0.73
N THR A 168 6.89 -7.85 -0.93
CA THR A 168 7.70 -7.16 0.08
C THR A 168 7.18 -5.75 0.29
N LEU A 169 7.75 -5.00 1.23
CA LEU A 169 7.51 -3.55 1.27
C LEU A 169 8.42 -2.83 0.28
N PHE A 170 8.04 -1.62 -0.10
CA PHE A 170 8.88 -0.68 -0.80
C PHE A 170 10.17 -0.43 0.00
N SER A 171 11.30 -0.37 -0.71
CA SER A 171 12.55 0.08 -0.13
C SER A 171 13.33 0.87 -1.17
N VAL A 172 14.05 1.88 -0.69
CA VAL A 172 14.95 2.66 -1.54
C VAL A 172 16.24 1.86 -1.69
N CYS A 173 16.40 1.21 -2.84
CA CYS A 173 17.64 0.60 -3.33
C CYS A 173 18.54 -0.02 -2.23
N PRO A 174 18.19 -1.19 -1.66
CA PRO A 174 18.97 -1.81 -0.60
C PRO A 174 20.43 -2.01 -0.97
N LEU A 175 21.32 -2.09 0.02
CA LEU A 175 22.73 -2.38 -0.24
C LEU A 175 22.92 -3.74 -0.90
N ALA A 176 22.19 -4.76 -0.43
CA ALA A 176 22.25 -6.09 -1.00
C ALA A 176 20.95 -6.87 -0.79
N TYR A 177 20.73 -7.87 -1.65
CA TYR A 177 19.72 -8.91 -1.43
C TYR A 177 20.37 -10.28 -1.27
N ALA A 178 19.81 -11.08 -0.35
CA ALA A 178 20.03 -12.52 -0.24
C ALA A 178 18.68 -13.22 -0.47
N LEU A 179 18.42 -13.62 -1.71
CA LEU A 179 17.15 -14.22 -2.12
C LEU A 179 17.23 -15.74 -1.93
N THR A 180 16.42 -16.25 -1.00
CA THR A 180 16.40 -17.68 -0.62
C THR A 180 15.04 -18.28 -0.93
N PRO A 181 14.91 -19.62 -1.01
CA PRO A 181 13.62 -20.28 -1.16
C PRO A 181 12.61 -19.98 -0.03
N THR A 182 13.09 -19.72 1.20
CA THR A 182 12.24 -19.44 2.38
C THR A 182 11.85 -17.97 2.52
N GLY A 183 12.63 -17.05 1.94
CA GLY A 183 12.31 -15.62 1.85
C GLY A 183 11.68 -15.24 0.51
N ASP A 184 11.26 -16.25 -0.23
CA ASP A 184 10.74 -16.08 -1.57
C ASP A 184 9.29 -15.55 -1.53
N PRO A 185 8.99 -14.33 -2.03
CA PRO A 185 7.60 -13.98 -2.29
C PRO A 185 6.98 -14.86 -3.39
N SER A 186 7.71 -15.79 -4.03
CA SER A 186 7.17 -16.93 -4.77
C SER A 186 6.57 -17.96 -3.81
N ASN A 187 5.44 -17.57 -3.24
CA ASN A 187 4.31 -18.48 -3.29
C ASN A 187 4.18 -18.99 -4.75
N PRO A 188 3.86 -20.28 -5.00
CA PRO A 188 3.43 -20.75 -6.32
C PRO A 188 2.29 -19.92 -6.97
N ASN A 189 1.68 -18.98 -6.24
CA ASN A 189 0.69 -18.02 -6.74
C ASN A 189 1.21 -16.59 -7.06
N SER A 190 2.51 -16.30 -6.90
CA SER A 190 3.07 -14.96 -7.18
C SER A 190 3.53 -14.84 -8.63
N THR A 191 2.54 -14.76 -9.52
CA THR A 191 2.70 -14.63 -10.98
C THR A 191 2.76 -13.15 -11.39
N GLY A 192 3.89 -12.66 -11.86
CA GLY A 192 4.00 -11.25 -12.25
C GLY A 192 5.43 -10.76 -12.34
N VAL A 193 5.58 -9.46 -12.60
CA VAL A 193 6.89 -8.83 -12.75
C VAL A 193 7.49 -8.54 -11.39
N GLN A 194 8.66 -9.11 -11.12
CA GLN A 194 9.39 -8.97 -9.87
C GLN A 194 10.73 -8.30 -10.16
N ARG A 195 10.98 -7.18 -9.49
CA ARG A 195 12.17 -6.36 -9.67
C ARG A 195 12.91 -6.22 -8.34
N TYR A 196 14.14 -6.72 -8.31
CA TYR A 196 15.05 -6.56 -7.17
C TYR A 196 16.24 -5.74 -7.63
N GLU A 197 16.40 -4.56 -7.05
CA GLU A 197 17.51 -3.65 -7.36
C GLU A 197 18.33 -3.34 -6.11
N ALA A 198 19.64 -3.53 -6.17
CA ALA A 198 20.55 -3.29 -5.05
C ALA A 198 21.75 -2.43 -5.43
N THR A 199 22.23 -1.62 -4.48
CA THR A 199 23.42 -0.77 -4.65
C THR A 199 24.68 -1.59 -4.86
N LEU A 200 24.88 -2.68 -4.11
CA LEU A 200 26.11 -3.49 -4.17
C LEU A 200 25.85 -4.83 -4.85
N SER A 201 25.02 -5.70 -4.28
CA SER A 201 24.99 -7.10 -4.71
C SER A 201 23.65 -7.79 -4.55
N ILE A 202 23.36 -8.74 -5.44
CA ILE A 202 22.30 -9.73 -5.25
C ILE A 202 22.94 -11.11 -5.22
N SER A 203 22.61 -11.90 -4.20
CA SER A 203 22.90 -13.34 -4.16
C SER A 203 21.58 -14.10 -4.14
N SER A 204 21.48 -15.20 -4.89
CA SER A 204 20.23 -15.95 -5.01
C SER A 204 20.43 -17.45 -5.05
N THR A 205 19.65 -18.17 -4.25
CA THR A 205 19.45 -19.64 -4.27
C THR A 205 18.00 -19.99 -4.63
N ARG A 206 17.26 -19.01 -5.17
CA ARG A 206 15.81 -19.05 -5.36
C ARG A 206 15.37 -20.06 -6.44
N HIS A 207 14.18 -20.64 -6.25
CA HIS A 207 13.50 -21.45 -7.26
C HIS A 207 12.35 -20.64 -7.87
N ILE A 208 12.47 -20.18 -9.11
CA ILE A 208 11.44 -19.39 -9.79
C ILE A 208 10.44 -20.34 -10.46
N VAL A 209 9.22 -20.41 -9.92
CA VAL A 209 8.20 -21.42 -10.27
C VAL A 209 6.83 -20.84 -10.68
N GLY A 210 6.71 -19.53 -10.92
CA GLY A 210 5.42 -18.86 -11.16
C GLY A 210 4.71 -19.24 -12.47
N GLY A 211 5.46 -19.60 -13.51
CA GLY A 211 4.90 -19.92 -14.83
C GLY A 211 4.59 -18.68 -15.67
N ILE A 212 3.73 -18.82 -16.68
CA ILE A 212 3.45 -17.77 -17.68
C ILE A 212 3.14 -16.42 -17.02
N GLY A 213 3.82 -15.36 -17.47
CA GLY A 213 3.65 -14.00 -16.96
C GLY A 213 4.49 -13.69 -15.70
N THR A 214 5.43 -14.58 -15.36
CA THR A 214 6.40 -14.34 -14.28
C THR A 214 7.72 -13.88 -14.86
N ASP A 215 8.03 -12.61 -14.65
CA ASP A 215 9.27 -11.98 -15.12
C ASP A 215 10.08 -11.56 -13.90
N VAL A 216 11.29 -12.09 -13.73
CA VAL A 216 12.14 -11.79 -12.57
C VAL A 216 13.39 -11.07 -13.03
N ILE A 217 13.56 -9.83 -12.57
CA ILE A 217 14.67 -8.95 -12.93
C ILE A 217 15.52 -8.69 -11.69
N TYR A 218 16.80 -9.05 -11.75
CA TYR A 218 17.82 -8.71 -10.76
C TYR A 218 18.75 -7.65 -11.32
N ARG A 219 18.94 -6.56 -10.58
CA ARG A 219 19.89 -5.50 -10.91
C ARG A 219 20.77 -5.15 -9.71
N ALA A 220 22.09 -5.21 -9.87
CA ALA A 220 23.01 -4.90 -8.77
C ALA A 220 24.23 -4.09 -9.23
N GLY A 221 24.70 -3.14 -8.44
CA GLY A 221 25.82 -2.27 -8.81
C GLY A 221 27.14 -3.00 -9.04
N ASN A 222 27.48 -3.99 -8.22
CA ASN A 222 28.73 -4.75 -8.33
C ASN A 222 28.52 -6.12 -8.96
N PHE A 223 27.67 -6.97 -8.38
CA PHE A 223 27.47 -8.33 -8.89
C PHE A 223 26.07 -8.89 -8.62
N VAL A 224 25.61 -9.76 -9.52
CA VAL A 224 24.51 -10.71 -9.28
C VAL A 224 25.13 -12.11 -9.26
N ARG A 225 25.04 -12.81 -8.13
CA ARG A 225 25.57 -14.16 -7.94
C ARG A 225 24.41 -15.15 -7.81
N LEU A 226 24.37 -16.12 -8.71
CA LEU A 226 23.44 -17.24 -8.65
C LEU A 226 24.17 -18.40 -7.98
N ASP A 227 23.83 -18.66 -6.72
CA ASP A 227 24.47 -19.66 -5.88
C ASP A 227 23.90 -21.06 -6.18
N PRO A 228 24.65 -22.15 -5.88
CA PRO A 228 24.17 -23.51 -6.10
C PRO A 228 22.77 -23.75 -5.51
N GLY A 229 21.86 -24.27 -6.34
CA GLY A 229 20.44 -24.43 -6.00
C GLY A 229 19.52 -23.40 -6.67
N PHE A 230 20.04 -22.31 -7.26
CA PHE A 230 19.22 -21.42 -8.07
C PHE A 230 18.62 -22.14 -9.28
N GLU A 231 17.32 -22.00 -9.49
CA GLU A 231 16.59 -22.64 -10.59
C GLU A 231 15.52 -21.71 -11.17
N VAL A 232 15.40 -21.69 -12.50
CA VAL A 232 14.29 -21.05 -13.23
C VAL A 232 13.50 -22.15 -13.93
N LYS A 233 12.25 -22.38 -13.52
CA LYS A 233 11.39 -23.37 -14.16
C LYS A 233 10.90 -22.88 -15.52
N THR A 234 10.46 -23.82 -16.35
CA THR A 234 9.86 -23.54 -17.66
C THR A 234 8.74 -22.49 -17.57
N GLN A 235 8.58 -21.68 -18.63
CA GLN A 235 7.56 -20.64 -18.75
C GLN A 235 7.75 -19.40 -17.85
N ASN A 236 8.91 -19.23 -17.22
CA ASN A 236 9.31 -18.01 -16.52
C ASN A 236 10.39 -17.27 -17.31
N GLU A 237 10.43 -15.94 -17.20
CA GLU A 237 11.53 -15.11 -17.70
C GLU A 237 12.42 -14.66 -16.53
N PHE A 238 13.74 -14.77 -16.72
CA PHE A 238 14.71 -14.32 -15.74
C PHE A 238 15.79 -13.47 -16.41
N GLU A 239 16.04 -12.30 -15.84
CA GLU A 239 17.07 -11.37 -16.28
C GLU A 239 17.94 -10.94 -15.10
N ALA A 240 19.26 -10.95 -15.31
CA ALA A 240 20.24 -10.40 -14.36
C ALA A 240 21.12 -9.37 -15.06
N LYS A 241 21.24 -8.18 -14.45
CA LYS A 241 22.00 -7.04 -14.97
C LYS A 241 22.90 -6.45 -13.90
N ILE A 242 24.07 -5.97 -14.32
CA ILE A 242 24.92 -5.12 -13.49
C ILE A 242 24.56 -3.65 -13.77
N GLY A 243 24.34 -2.89 -12.71
CA GLY A 243 24.01 -1.47 -12.76
C GLY A 243 23.43 -0.96 -11.44
N GLY A 244 23.58 0.33 -11.15
CA GLY A 244 22.94 0.95 -9.99
C GLY A 244 21.42 0.92 -10.08
N CYS A 245 20.71 1.20 -8.99
CA CYS A 245 19.24 1.18 -9.02
C CYS A 245 18.66 2.22 -9.99
N SER A 246 17.53 1.88 -10.59
CA SER A 246 16.70 2.83 -11.31
C SER A 246 16.16 3.88 -10.34
N GLN A 247 16.12 5.13 -10.78
CA GLN A 247 15.29 6.14 -10.12
C GLN A 247 13.85 5.72 -10.45
N GLN A 248 13.08 5.31 -9.45
CA GLN A 248 11.65 4.98 -9.58
C GLN A 248 10.81 6.24 -9.36
#